data_AF-M6VEW6-F1
#
_entry.id   AF-M6VEW6-F1
#
_cell.length_a   1.000
_cell.length_b   1.000
_cell.length_c   1.000
_cell.angle_alpha   90.00
_cell.angle_beta   90.00
_cell.angle_gamma   90.00
#
_symmetry.space_group_name_H-M   'P 1'
#
loop_
_entity.id
_entity.type
_entity.pdbx_description
1 polymer ?
#
loop_
_entity_poly.entity_id
_entity_poly.type
_entity_poly.pdbx_seq_one_letter_code
_entity_poly.pdbx_strand_id
1 'polypeptide(L)'
;MGHDRLMDRIAPDINSEGSFFYKPVVVLACESETYFGPVLRKIGAAPIVMTRTFMAPEAYLLNALVETVSKSGPRDKKAIRSALIRSYAKYQRISIRAAGTVFSKLDTK
;
A
#
# COMPACT_ATOMS: atom_id res chain seq x y z
N MET A 1 8.24 8.69 14.10
CA MET A 1 8.23 8.74 12.62
C MET A 1 6.77 8.74 12.16
N GLY A 2 6.40 9.57 11.18
CA GLY A 2 5.01 9.94 10.91
C GLY A 2 4.64 11.22 11.66
N HIS A 3 4.01 12.17 10.95
CA HIS A 3 3.78 13.55 11.44
C HIS A 3 2.98 13.57 12.75
N ASP A 4 2.10 12.59 12.95
CA ASP A 4 1.16 12.54 14.08
C ASP A 4 1.47 11.43 15.11
N ARG A 5 2.70 10.90 15.13
CA ARG A 5 3.12 9.81 16.05
C ARG A 5 2.29 8.51 15.97
N LEU A 6 1.46 8.37 14.95
CA LEU A 6 0.62 7.19 14.74
C LEU A 6 1.45 5.90 14.67
N MET A 7 2.67 6.00 14.12
CA MET A 7 3.60 4.89 13.94
C MET A 7 4.56 4.71 15.14
N ASP A 8 4.41 5.50 16.21
CA ASP A 8 5.23 5.35 17.43
C ASP A 8 4.56 4.42 18.46
N ARG A 9 3.39 3.85 18.12
CA ARG A 9 2.64 2.92 18.98
C ARG A 9 2.79 1.49 18.48
N ILE A 10 2.96 0.56 19.41
CA ILE A 10 2.92 -0.88 19.11
C ILE A 10 1.52 -1.22 18.60
N ALA A 11 1.45 -2.00 17.51
CA ALA A 11 0.18 -2.44 16.97
C ALA A 11 -0.62 -3.19 18.05
N PRO A 12 -1.94 -2.92 18.17
CA PRO A 12 -2.77 -3.60 19.16
C PRO A 12 -2.80 -5.09 18.87
N ASP A 13 -2.91 -5.90 19.93
CA ASP A 13 -3.10 -7.33 19.77
C ASP A 13 -4.54 -7.59 19.30
N ILE A 14 -4.69 -8.05 18.06
CA ILE A 14 -6.00 -8.29 17.44
C ILE A 14 -6.30 -9.79 17.49
N ASN A 15 -7.37 -10.16 18.19
CA ASN A 15 -7.97 -11.49 18.11
C ASN A 15 -8.87 -11.53 16.88
N SER A 16 -8.54 -12.37 15.89
CA SER A 16 -9.34 -12.55 14.69
C SER A 16 -10.48 -13.53 14.94
N GLU A 17 -11.56 -13.07 15.56
CA GLU A 17 -12.84 -13.78 15.57
C GLU A 17 -13.59 -13.48 14.26
N GLY A 18 -13.27 -14.18 13.18
CA GLY A 18 -14.01 -14.00 11.94
C GLY A 18 -13.43 -14.67 10.70
N SER A 19 -14.33 -15.18 9.87
CA SER A 19 -14.06 -15.87 8.60
C SER A 19 -13.05 -15.16 7.70
N PHE A 20 -12.13 -15.95 7.14
CA PHE A 20 -11.07 -15.56 6.21
C PHE A 20 -11.65 -15.13 4.85
N PHE A 21 -12.20 -13.93 4.78
CA PHE A 21 -12.63 -13.33 3.51
C PHE A 21 -11.48 -12.55 2.86
N TYR A 22 -11.29 -12.76 1.56
CA TYR A 22 -10.39 -11.93 0.75
C TYR A 22 -10.92 -10.48 0.75
N LYS A 23 -10.34 -9.64 1.61
CA LYS A 23 -10.61 -8.20 1.66
C LYS A 23 -9.39 -7.46 1.12
N PRO A 24 -9.45 -6.89 -0.11
CA PRO A 24 -8.35 -6.11 -0.65
C PRO A 24 -8.15 -4.85 0.19
N VAL A 25 -6.91 -4.62 0.66
CA VAL A 25 -6.57 -3.48 1.52
C VAL A 25 -5.48 -2.63 0.87
N VAL A 26 -5.64 -1.31 0.97
CA VAL A 26 -4.69 -0.31 0.49
C VAL A 26 -4.27 0.54 1.69
N VAL A 27 -2.97 0.67 1.93
CA VAL A 27 -2.43 1.59 2.93
C VAL A 27 -1.47 2.54 2.24
N LEU A 28 -1.80 3.84 2.25
CA LEU A 28 -0.99 4.93 1.71
C LEU A 28 -0.45 5.77 2.88
N ALA A 29 0.63 5.30 3.50
CA ALA A 29 1.32 6.00 4.57
C ALA A 29 2.83 5.79 4.43
N CYS A 30 3.67 6.52 5.16
CA CYS A 30 5.11 6.26 5.17
C CYS A 30 5.42 4.88 5.78
N GLU A 31 6.29 4.10 5.15
CA GLU A 31 6.75 2.78 5.65
C GLU A 31 5.63 1.80 6.04
N SER A 32 4.47 1.91 5.40
CA SER A 32 3.26 1.19 5.81
C SER A 32 3.40 -0.34 5.82
N GLU A 33 4.27 -0.92 5.00
CA GLU A 33 4.52 -2.36 4.99
C GLU A 33 5.07 -2.88 6.32
N THR A 34 6.00 -2.14 6.94
CA THR A 34 6.64 -2.55 8.20
C THR A 34 5.63 -2.54 9.35
N TYR A 35 4.78 -1.51 9.39
CA TYR A 35 3.86 -1.30 10.50
C TYR A 35 2.54 -2.07 10.35
N PHE A 36 1.92 -2.04 9.17
CA PHE A 36 0.61 -2.66 8.95
C PHE A 36 0.70 -4.09 8.41
N GLY A 37 1.81 -4.46 7.76
CA GLY A 37 1.97 -5.80 7.16
C GLY A 37 1.73 -6.95 8.14
N PRO A 38 2.35 -6.97 9.34
CA PRO A 38 2.11 -8.01 10.35
C PRO A 38 0.65 -8.09 10.80
N VAL A 39 0.02 -6.93 11.05
CA VAL A 39 -1.37 -6.83 11.51
C VAL A 39 -2.33 -7.35 10.44
N LEU A 40 -2.17 -6.87 9.21
CA LEU A 40 -3.01 -7.25 8.07
C LEU A 40 -2.92 -8.75 7.76
N ARG A 41 -1.74 -9.36 7.92
CA ARG A 41 -1.58 -10.82 7.80
C ARG A 41 -2.30 -11.56 8.93
N LYS A 42 -2.20 -11.08 10.18
CA LYS A 42 -2.84 -11.72 11.34
C LYS A 42 -4.37 -11.77 11.21
N ILE A 43 -4.97 -10.72 10.65
CA ILE A 43 -6.42 -10.63 10.43
C ILE A 43 -6.91 -11.26 9.11
N GLY A 44 -6.02 -11.91 8.34
CA GLY A 44 -6.38 -12.53 7.06
C GLY A 44 -6.72 -11.56 5.92
N ALA A 45 -6.32 -10.28 6.02
CA ALA A 45 -6.54 -9.30 4.96
C ALA A 45 -5.57 -9.51 3.79
N ALA A 46 -5.98 -9.03 2.61
CA ALA A 46 -5.19 -9.12 1.39
C ALA A 46 -4.66 -7.73 0.99
N PRO A 47 -3.49 -7.29 1.49
CA PRO A 47 -2.92 -6.02 1.05
C PRO A 47 -2.59 -6.07 -0.45
N ILE A 48 -3.05 -5.04 -1.16
CA ILE A 48 -2.83 -4.83 -2.60
C ILE A 48 -1.95 -3.60 -2.87
N VAL A 49 -1.86 -2.67 -1.91
CA VAL A 49 -0.94 -1.51 -1.94
C VAL A 49 -0.42 -1.23 -0.55
N MET A 50 0.91 -1.15 -0.43
CA MET A 50 1.64 -0.68 0.73
C MET A 50 2.93 0.00 0.25
N THR A 51 3.68 0.57 1.16
CA THR A 51 4.85 1.42 0.91
C THR A 51 6.02 0.98 1.81
N ARG A 52 7.24 1.15 1.30
CA ARG A 52 8.51 0.75 1.94
C ARG A 52 9.33 1.93 2.45
N THR A 53 9.01 3.13 1.99
CA THR A 53 9.77 4.34 2.31
C THR A 53 8.83 5.45 2.73
N PHE A 54 9.41 6.59 3.12
CA PHE A 54 8.69 7.85 3.20
C PHE A 54 8.16 8.26 1.82
N MET A 55 6.95 8.81 1.80
CA MET A 55 6.32 9.33 0.59
C MET A 55 5.28 10.40 0.92
N ALA A 56 4.96 11.23 -0.06
CA ALA A 56 3.80 12.12 0.02
C ALA A 56 2.52 11.36 -0.42
N PRO A 57 1.53 11.17 0.47
CA PRO A 57 0.25 10.57 0.10
C PRO A 57 -0.64 11.64 -0.54
N GLU A 58 -0.55 11.77 -1.86
CA GLU A 58 -1.29 12.79 -2.61
C GLU A 58 -2.49 12.20 -3.36
N ALA A 59 -3.48 13.06 -3.68
CA ALA A 59 -4.73 12.67 -4.32
C ALA A 59 -4.55 11.99 -5.70
N TYR A 60 -3.47 12.31 -6.42
CA TYR A 60 -3.19 11.67 -7.71
C TYR A 60 -2.97 10.16 -7.60
N LEU A 61 -2.48 9.67 -6.45
CA LEU A 61 -2.30 8.24 -6.21
C LEU A 61 -3.64 7.54 -6.04
N LEU A 62 -4.57 8.18 -5.33
CA LEU A 62 -5.93 7.67 -5.18
C LEU A 62 -6.62 7.59 -6.54
N ASN A 63 -6.47 8.61 -7.38
CA ASN A 63 -7.03 8.61 -8.73
C ASN A 63 -6.46 7.46 -9.58
N ALA A 64 -5.12 7.32 -9.62
CA ALA A 64 -4.47 6.24 -10.37
C ALA A 64 -4.84 4.85 -9.84
N LEU A 65 -5.01 4.72 -8.52
CA LEU A 65 -5.45 3.49 -7.87
C LEU A 65 -6.87 3.11 -8.28
N VAL A 66 -7.84 4.03 -8.10
CA VAL A 66 -9.25 3.76 -8.41
C VAL A 66 -9.40 3.43 -9.88
N GLU A 67 -8.79 4.21 -10.78
CA GLU A 67 -8.85 3.96 -12.22
C GLU A 67 -8.31 2.56 -12.59
N THR A 68 -7.18 2.16 -12.01
CA THR A 68 -6.57 0.87 -12.31
C THR A 68 -7.36 -0.29 -11.71
N VAL A 69 -7.86 -0.16 -10.48
CA VAL A 69 -8.69 -1.17 -9.84
C VAL A 69 -10.02 -1.35 -10.59
N SER A 70 -10.62 -0.27 -11.07
CA SER A 70 -11.83 -0.33 -11.90
C SER A 70 -11.60 -1.05 -13.24
N LYS A 71 -10.40 -0.94 -13.83
CA LYS A 71 -10.07 -1.56 -15.13
C LYS A 71 -9.58 -3.00 -15.03
N SER A 72 -8.68 -3.29 -14.09
CA SER A 72 -7.97 -4.57 -13.98
C SER A 72 -8.44 -5.44 -12.81
N GLY A 73 -9.30 -4.89 -11.94
CA GLY A 73 -9.71 -5.52 -10.70
C GLY A 73 -8.65 -5.44 -9.59
N PRO A 74 -9.04 -5.69 -8.33
CA PRO A 74 -8.16 -5.57 -7.17
C PRO A 74 -7.11 -6.70 -7.07
N ARG A 75 -7.25 -7.77 -7.87
CA ARG A 75 -6.33 -8.92 -7.84
C ARG A 75 -5.06 -8.68 -8.66
N ASP A 76 -5.09 -7.76 -9.63
CA ASP A 76 -3.93 -7.44 -10.46
C ASP A 76 -2.99 -6.45 -9.76
N LYS A 77 -2.27 -6.96 -8.75
CA LYS A 77 -1.34 -6.17 -7.95
C LYS A 77 -0.20 -5.58 -8.79
N LYS A 78 0.22 -6.27 -9.87
CA LYS A 78 1.28 -5.78 -10.77
C LYS A 78 0.81 -4.54 -11.53
N ALA A 79 -0.39 -4.58 -12.11
CA ALA A 79 -0.95 -3.42 -12.81
C ALA A 79 -1.13 -2.23 -11.86
N ILE A 80 -1.72 -2.47 -10.67
CA ILE A 80 -1.94 -1.44 -9.64
C ILE A 80 -0.61 -0.82 -9.21
N ARG A 81 0.38 -1.64 -8.83
CA ARG A 81 1.72 -1.15 -8.45
C ARG A 81 2.35 -0.33 -9.57
N SER A 82 2.28 -0.81 -10.80
CA SER A 82 2.89 -0.14 -11.95
C SER A 82 2.23 1.21 -12.24
N ALA A 83 0.90 1.31 -12.10
CA ALA A 83 0.16 2.56 -12.25
C ALA A 83 0.56 3.58 -11.18
N LEU A 84 0.65 3.16 -9.92
CA LEU A 84 1.08 4.01 -8.81
C LEU A 84 2.51 4.53 -9.00
N ILE A 85 3.44 3.66 -9.41
CA ILE A 85 4.83 4.04 -9.71
C ILE A 85 4.88 5.11 -10.81
N ARG A 86 4.15 4.89 -11.92
CA ARG A 86 4.12 5.85 -13.03
C ARG A 86 3.53 7.20 -12.60
N SER A 87 2.43 7.17 -11.85
CA SER A 87 1.82 8.40 -11.34
C SER A 87 2.76 9.13 -10.38
N TYR A 88 3.35 8.42 -9.43
CA TYR A 88 4.28 9.02 -8.46
C TYR A 88 5.51 9.62 -9.14
N ALA A 89 6.11 8.91 -10.10
CA ALA A 89 7.24 9.41 -10.89
C ALA A 89 6.88 10.70 -11.66
N LYS A 90 5.69 10.75 -12.27
CA LYS A 90 5.21 11.91 -13.03
C LYS A 90 5.07 13.15 -12.15
N TYR A 91 4.43 13.03 -10.99
CA TYR A 91 4.14 14.18 -10.13
C TYR A 91 5.36 14.63 -9.29
N GLN A 92 6.13 13.67 -8.77
CA GLN A 92 7.35 13.99 -8.00
C GLN A 92 8.55 14.34 -8.89
N ARG A 93 8.42 14.21 -10.22
CA ARG A 93 9.48 14.46 -11.21
C ARG A 93 10.75 13.64 -10.93
N ILE A 94 10.57 12.38 -10.56
CA ILE A 94 11.66 11.42 -10.31
C ILE A 94 11.62 10.27 -11.31
N SER A 95 12.72 9.51 -11.41
CA SER A 95 12.75 8.32 -12.25
C SER A 95 11.75 7.26 -11.80
N ILE A 96 11.23 6.46 -12.74
CA ILE A 96 10.37 5.30 -12.46
C ILE A 96 11.08 4.33 -11.50
N ARG A 97 12.41 4.19 -11.62
CA ARG A 97 13.21 3.34 -10.72
C ARG A 97 13.16 3.86 -9.29
N ALA A 98 13.33 5.16 -9.08
CA ALA A 98 13.23 5.78 -7.75
C ALA A 98 11.81 5.70 -7.20
N ALA A 99 10.78 6.00 -7.99
CA ALA A 99 9.38 5.80 -7.58
C ALA A 99 9.07 4.33 -7.25
N GLY A 100 9.72 3.39 -7.94
CA GLY A 100 9.59 1.95 -7.72
C GLY A 100 10.09 1.46 -6.36
N THR A 101 10.99 2.18 -5.69
CA THR A 101 11.46 1.79 -4.34
C THR A 101 10.44 2.13 -3.27
N VAL A 102 9.54 3.10 -3.53
CA VAL A 102 8.54 3.58 -2.58
C VAL A 102 7.47 2.54 -2.29
N PHE A 103 7.02 1.79 -3.29
CA PHE A 103 5.90 0.86 -3.15
C PHE A 103 6.39 -0.57 -2.80
N SER A 104 5.56 -1.36 -2.11
CA SER A 104 5.86 -2.73 -1.65
C SER A 104 5.59 -3.83 -2.68
N LYS A 105 6.49 -4.82 -2.77
CA LYS A 105 6.42 -5.91 -3.76
C LYS A 105 5.48 -7.03 -3.28
N LEU A 106 4.17 -6.75 -3.30
CA LEU A 106 3.11 -7.63 -2.77
C LEU A 106 2.76 -8.86 -3.65
N ASP A 107 3.49 -9.03 -4.75
CA ASP A 107 3.43 -10.17 -5.69
C ASP A 107 4.27 -11.37 -5.24
N THR A 108 5.20 -11.16 -4.32
CA THR A 108 6.11 -12.20 -3.85
C THR A 108 5.50 -12.89 -2.64
N LYS A 109 4.81 -13.99 -2.89
CA LYS A 109 4.65 -15.08 -1.93
C LYS A 109 5.01 -16.38 -2.62
#